data_AF-A0A7C2VVV8-F1
#
_entry.id   AF-A0A7C2VVV8-F1
#
_cell.length_a   1.000
_cell.length_b   1.000
_cell.length_c   1.000
_cell.angle_alpha   90.00
_cell.angle_beta   90.00
_cell.angle_gamma   90.00
#
_symmetry.space_group_name_H-M   'P 1'
#
loop_
_entity.id
_entity.type
_entity.pdbx_description
1 polymer ?
#
loop_
_entity_poly.entity_id
_entity_poly.type
_entity_poly.pdbx_seq_one_letter_code
_entity_poly.pdbx_strand_id
1 'polypeptide(L)'
;MKRRGVMVAVVGLLVAVWASGFQVEPISVPNGSFESPQTLFVSPVIDSWQKSPKPWWYDESGGYLWIQLTGVFLNLPPEDPETIDNCDGQQAAWLFAVPEVGLFQDLEATYEMGRFYRLTVGVIGGGANMKDNVPIAIRLYYRDEQDNKVAVGATTCVYRTEMGYVKHLNDVILEIGRVQETDVWAGKNIGVEIVSELVFPMDLDPETGRAGGFWDLDHVRLEKSAVGPDFTADGIVNFEDLAMMAQEWMACEAATVDLTGEGCVDMDDMAILAGFWLQQAYVQPPTDSLTVVEEIQANFSE
;
A
#
# COMPACT_ATOMS: atom_id res chain seq x y z
N MET A 1 -66.63 -18.23 44.53
CA MET A 1 -65.90 -19.18 43.65
C MET A 1 -66.62 -19.17 42.30
N LYS A 2 -66.06 -18.84 41.14
CA LYS A 2 -64.70 -19.02 40.57
C LYS A 2 -64.22 -17.75 39.84
N ARG A 3 -62.90 -17.67 39.70
CA ARG A 3 -62.07 -16.50 39.41
C ARG A 3 -62.16 -16.00 37.96
N ARG A 4 -62.03 -14.68 37.80
CA ARG A 4 -61.69 -13.94 36.57
C ARG A 4 -60.30 -14.37 36.08
N GLY A 5 -60.18 -14.70 34.79
CA GLY A 5 -58.88 -14.83 34.10
C GLY A 5 -58.66 -13.61 33.21
N VAL A 6 -57.78 -12.72 33.65
CA VAL A 6 -57.25 -11.61 32.84
C VAL A 6 -56.17 -12.22 31.94
N MET A 7 -56.38 -12.20 30.63
CA MET A 7 -55.35 -12.52 29.64
C MET A 7 -54.46 -11.29 29.48
N VAL A 8 -53.25 -11.36 30.03
CA VAL A 8 -52.19 -10.38 29.78
C VAL A 8 -51.59 -10.71 28.42
N ALA A 9 -51.78 -9.83 27.44
CA ALA A 9 -51.06 -9.88 26.17
C ALA A 9 -49.66 -9.29 26.41
N VAL A 10 -48.64 -10.15 26.44
CA VAL A 10 -47.25 -9.73 26.44
C VAL A 10 -46.88 -9.38 24.99
N VAL A 11 -46.70 -8.09 24.72
CA VAL A 11 -46.09 -7.60 23.48
C VAL A 11 -44.60 -7.87 23.58
N GLY A 12 -44.12 -8.90 22.90
CA GLY A 12 -42.69 -9.13 22.71
C GLY A 12 -42.16 -8.16 21.67
N LEU A 13 -41.45 -7.12 22.12
CA LEU A 13 -40.66 -6.25 21.26
C LEU A 13 -39.40 -7.03 20.85
N LEU A 14 -39.37 -7.54 19.62
CA LEU A 14 -38.16 -8.09 19.02
C LEU A 14 -37.21 -6.91 18.74
N VAL A 15 -36.22 -6.73 19.62
CA VAL A 15 -35.04 -5.92 19.29
C VAL A 15 -34.22 -6.75 18.31
N ALA A 16 -34.28 -6.40 17.02
CA ALA A 16 -33.31 -6.87 16.06
C ALA A 16 -31.96 -6.24 16.44
N VAL A 17 -31.13 -7.00 17.13
CA VAL A 17 -29.71 -6.70 17.26
C VAL A 17 -29.13 -6.93 15.86
N TRP A 18 -28.90 -5.84 15.14
CA TRP A 18 -28.10 -5.88 13.93
C TRP A 18 -26.70 -6.26 14.37
N ALA A 19 -26.27 -7.47 14.04
CA ALA A 19 -24.86 -7.80 14.06
C ALA A 19 -24.21 -6.89 13.02
N SER A 20 -23.63 -5.78 13.48
CA SER A 20 -22.69 -5.01 12.68
C SER A 20 -21.49 -5.93 12.47
N GLY A 21 -21.49 -6.69 11.38
CA GLY A 21 -20.28 -7.38 10.96
C GLY A 21 -19.16 -6.35 10.85
N PHE A 22 -18.02 -6.65 11.44
CA PHE A 22 -16.80 -5.89 11.19
C PHE A 22 -16.46 -6.09 9.72
N GLN A 23 -16.39 -5.01 8.95
CA GLN A 23 -16.25 -5.07 7.50
C GLN A 23 -14.89 -4.48 7.13
N VAL A 24 -13.97 -5.35 6.70
CA VAL A 24 -12.94 -4.94 5.74
C VAL A 24 -13.66 -4.74 4.42
N GLU A 25 -13.53 -3.53 3.87
CA GLU A 25 -14.20 -3.12 2.64
C GLU A 25 -13.15 -2.83 1.58
N PRO A 26 -13.16 -3.56 0.44
CA PRO A 26 -12.23 -3.28 -0.65
C PRO A 26 -12.55 -1.92 -1.27
N ILE A 27 -11.50 -1.16 -1.57
CA ILE A 27 -11.57 0.08 -2.33
C ILE A 27 -11.17 -0.24 -3.77
N SER A 28 -11.99 0.18 -4.72
CA SER A 28 -11.70 -0.05 -6.14
C SER A 28 -10.41 0.69 -6.54
N VAL A 29 -9.43 -0.09 -7.03
CA VAL A 29 -8.24 0.39 -7.74
C VAL A 29 -8.41 0.02 -9.21
N PRO A 30 -8.90 0.94 -10.06
CA PRO A 30 -9.07 0.69 -11.48
C PRO A 30 -7.82 0.10 -12.13
N ASN A 31 -7.98 -1.04 -12.81
CA ASN A 31 -6.89 -1.76 -13.47
C ASN A 31 -5.73 -2.11 -12.51
N GLY A 32 -6.04 -2.47 -11.26
CA GLY A 32 -5.04 -2.86 -10.24
C GLY A 32 -4.20 -4.10 -10.61
N SER A 33 -4.71 -4.97 -11.48
CA SER A 33 -3.98 -6.11 -12.05
C SER A 33 -3.37 -5.85 -13.44
N PHE A 34 -3.40 -4.60 -13.92
CA PHE A 34 -2.75 -4.19 -15.18
C PHE A 34 -3.21 -4.93 -16.45
N GLU A 35 -4.41 -5.50 -16.44
CA GLU A 35 -4.98 -6.26 -17.55
C GLU A 35 -5.43 -5.42 -18.75
N SER A 36 -5.42 -4.09 -18.63
CA SER A 36 -5.82 -3.16 -19.68
C SER A 36 -4.73 -2.13 -20.03
N PRO A 37 -4.46 -1.87 -21.32
CA PRO A 37 -4.98 -2.61 -22.48
C PRO A 37 -4.33 -3.99 -22.59
N GLN A 38 -5.02 -4.95 -23.23
CA GLN A 38 -4.41 -6.23 -23.55
C GLN A 38 -3.22 -6.06 -24.50
N THR A 39 -2.11 -6.74 -24.19
CA THR A 39 -0.92 -6.85 -25.02
C THR A 39 -0.67 -8.31 -25.40
N LEU A 40 -0.04 -8.51 -26.57
CA LEU A 40 0.43 -9.83 -27.01
C LEU A 40 1.89 -10.07 -26.60
N PHE A 41 2.57 -9.05 -26.10
CA PHE A 41 3.96 -9.16 -25.65
C PHE A 41 4.33 -8.07 -24.65
N VAL A 42 4.46 -6.82 -25.12
CA VAL A 42 4.91 -5.68 -24.31
C VAL A 42 4.25 -4.40 -24.81
N SER A 43 3.75 -3.55 -23.92
CA SER A 43 3.10 -2.28 -24.27
C SER A 43 3.44 -1.20 -23.24
N PRO A 44 3.94 -0.02 -23.65
CA PRO A 44 4.12 1.10 -22.73
C PRO A 44 2.79 1.78 -22.36
N VAL A 45 1.66 1.39 -22.94
CA VAL A 45 0.34 1.94 -22.59
C VAL A 45 -0.24 1.15 -21.43
N ILE A 46 -0.71 1.84 -20.40
CA ILE A 46 -1.37 1.27 -19.23
C ILE A 46 -2.65 2.06 -19.02
N ASP A 47 -3.81 1.41 -19.04
CA ASP A 47 -5.07 2.10 -18.80
C ASP A 47 -5.26 2.40 -17.31
N SER A 48 -5.98 3.48 -17.01
CA SER A 48 -6.29 3.97 -15.66
C SER A 48 -5.10 4.37 -14.77
N TRP A 49 -3.86 4.06 -15.14
CA TRP A 49 -2.66 4.48 -14.42
C TRP A 49 -1.97 5.64 -15.12
N GLN A 50 -1.48 6.59 -14.34
CA GLN A 50 -0.67 7.71 -14.81
C GLN A 50 0.81 7.39 -14.58
N LYS A 51 1.66 7.94 -15.45
CA LYS A 51 3.11 7.80 -15.35
C LYS A 51 3.71 9.09 -14.82
N SER A 52 4.75 8.98 -14.00
CA SER A 52 5.50 10.16 -13.57
C SER A 52 6.00 10.98 -14.77
N PRO A 53 6.03 12.31 -14.67
CA PRO A 53 6.52 13.16 -15.75
C PRO A 53 8.02 12.96 -15.96
N LYS A 54 8.49 13.12 -17.19
CA LYS A 54 9.93 13.04 -17.49
C LYS A 54 10.68 14.17 -16.76
N PRO A 55 11.69 13.85 -15.94
CA PRO A 55 12.50 14.87 -15.30
C PRO A 55 13.48 15.49 -16.30
N TRP A 56 13.95 16.69 -15.98
CA TRP A 56 14.82 17.47 -16.87
C TRP A 56 16.18 16.81 -17.16
N TRP A 57 16.66 15.96 -16.25
CA TRP A 57 17.97 15.32 -16.33
C TRP A 57 17.97 14.04 -17.18
N TYR A 58 16.80 13.44 -17.47
CA TYR A 58 16.73 12.18 -18.19
C TYR A 58 16.97 12.39 -19.69
N ASP A 59 18.08 11.82 -20.19
CA ASP A 59 18.45 11.85 -21.60
C ASP A 59 17.90 10.62 -22.36
N GLU A 60 16.95 10.88 -23.26
CA GLU A 60 16.32 9.87 -24.10
C GLU A 60 17.19 9.44 -25.30
N SER A 61 18.38 10.05 -25.49
CA SER A 61 19.35 9.60 -26.50
C SER A 61 19.97 8.24 -26.15
N GLY A 62 19.85 7.80 -24.89
CA GLY A 62 20.40 6.55 -24.37
C GLY A 62 19.66 5.26 -24.77
N GLY A 63 18.65 5.35 -25.64
CA GLY A 63 17.99 4.18 -26.27
C GLY A 63 16.63 3.78 -25.69
N TYR A 64 16.17 4.44 -24.62
CA TYR A 64 14.81 4.30 -24.11
C TYR A 64 14.18 5.68 -23.93
N LEU A 65 12.92 5.82 -24.34
CA LEU A 65 12.11 6.99 -24.03
C LEU A 65 11.59 6.86 -22.59
N TRP A 66 11.38 7.98 -21.90
CA TRP A 66 10.83 7.99 -20.55
C TRP A 66 9.50 7.25 -20.47
N ILE A 67 8.67 7.41 -21.50
CA ILE A 67 7.37 6.75 -21.58
C ILE A 67 7.47 5.20 -21.66
N GLN A 68 8.64 4.66 -21.99
CA GLN A 68 8.90 3.21 -22.08
C GLN A 68 9.45 2.63 -20.77
N LEU A 69 9.73 3.45 -19.77
CA LEU A 69 10.28 3.00 -18.48
C LEU A 69 9.25 2.34 -17.57
N THR A 70 7.99 2.35 -17.99
CA THR A 70 6.91 1.56 -17.40
C THR A 70 6.01 1.02 -18.50
N GLY A 71 5.24 -0.01 -18.21
CA GLY A 71 4.25 -0.56 -19.13
C GLY A 71 3.71 -1.91 -18.65
N VAL A 72 3.03 -2.63 -19.52
CA VAL A 72 2.46 -3.96 -19.27
C VAL A 72 2.99 -5.02 -20.23
N PHE A 73 3.30 -6.20 -19.71
CA PHE A 73 3.77 -7.34 -20.49
C PHE A 73 2.85 -8.55 -20.30
N LEU A 74 2.81 -9.42 -21.31
CA LEU A 74 2.09 -10.68 -21.25
C LEU A 74 2.83 -11.65 -20.33
N ASN A 75 2.17 -12.13 -19.28
CA ASN A 75 2.63 -13.26 -18.50
C ASN A 75 2.51 -14.54 -19.35
N LEU A 76 3.54 -15.38 -19.29
CA LEU A 76 3.63 -16.56 -20.16
C LEU A 76 2.61 -17.65 -19.77
N PRO A 77 2.30 -18.60 -20.67
CA PRO A 77 1.42 -19.71 -20.35
C PRO A 77 1.95 -20.55 -19.18
N PRO A 78 1.09 -21.13 -18.31
CA PRO A 78 1.50 -21.80 -17.07
C PRO A 78 2.56 -22.91 -17.20
N GLU A 79 2.68 -23.53 -18.36
CA GLU A 79 3.70 -24.52 -18.70
C GLU A 79 5.12 -23.96 -18.94
N ASP A 80 5.25 -22.64 -19.14
CA ASP A 80 6.54 -21.98 -19.35
C ASP A 80 7.20 -21.69 -17.99
N PRO A 81 8.47 -22.10 -17.77
CA PRO A 81 9.18 -21.86 -16.51
C PRO A 81 9.42 -20.37 -16.20
N GLU A 82 9.29 -19.48 -17.18
CA GLU A 82 9.41 -18.03 -17.00
C GLU A 82 8.09 -17.35 -16.58
N THR A 83 7.01 -18.13 -16.44
CA THR A 83 5.70 -17.67 -15.99
C THR A 83 5.75 -17.24 -14.53
N ILE A 84 5.14 -16.09 -14.24
CA ILE A 84 4.84 -15.66 -12.88
C ILE A 84 3.62 -16.46 -12.41
N ASP A 85 3.83 -17.35 -11.45
CA ASP A 85 2.86 -18.38 -11.06
C ASP A 85 1.61 -17.83 -10.36
N ASN A 86 1.73 -16.68 -9.70
CA ASN A 86 0.67 -16.01 -8.94
C ASN A 86 0.22 -14.66 -9.53
N CYS A 87 0.45 -14.45 -10.83
CA CYS A 87 -0.04 -13.29 -11.56
C CYS A 87 -1.59 -13.27 -11.62
N ASP A 88 -2.19 -12.12 -11.34
CA ASP A 88 -3.65 -11.90 -11.37
C ASP A 88 -4.14 -11.60 -12.78
N GLY A 89 -4.27 -12.66 -13.58
CA GLY A 89 -4.74 -12.58 -14.95
C GLY A 89 -3.71 -13.12 -15.93
N GLN A 90 -3.44 -12.36 -16.98
CA GLN A 90 -2.51 -12.75 -18.05
C GLN A 90 -1.39 -11.74 -18.24
N GLN A 91 -1.34 -10.65 -17.47
CA GLN A 91 -0.40 -9.57 -17.68
C GLN A 91 0.08 -9.02 -16.33
N ALA A 92 1.27 -8.44 -16.35
CA ALA A 92 1.81 -7.69 -15.22
C ALA A 92 2.44 -6.40 -15.73
N ALA A 93 2.66 -5.45 -14.84
CA ALA A 93 3.37 -4.22 -15.15
C ALA A 93 4.87 -4.36 -14.90
N TRP A 94 5.67 -3.62 -15.65
CA TRP A 94 7.08 -3.39 -15.33
C TRP A 94 7.32 -1.94 -14.92
N LEU A 95 8.32 -1.72 -14.08
CA LEU A 95 8.82 -0.41 -13.66
C LEU A 95 10.35 -0.44 -13.64
N PHE A 96 11.00 0.31 -14.53
CA PHE A 96 12.46 0.38 -14.57
C PHE A 96 13.02 1.05 -13.31
N ALA A 97 14.12 0.48 -12.79
CA ALA A 97 14.87 1.03 -11.67
C ALA A 97 15.68 2.26 -12.12
N VAL A 98 14.98 3.38 -12.27
CA VAL A 98 15.50 4.69 -12.65
C VAL A 98 14.88 5.72 -11.69
N PRO A 99 15.64 6.73 -11.22
CA PRO A 99 15.11 7.76 -10.33
C PRO A 99 13.82 8.38 -10.87
N GLU A 100 12.85 8.61 -9.99
CA GLU A 100 11.55 9.27 -10.29
C GLU A 100 10.62 8.51 -11.24
N VAL A 101 10.99 7.33 -11.76
CA VAL A 101 10.05 6.49 -12.52
C VAL A 101 9.00 5.93 -11.58
N GLY A 102 7.73 6.18 -11.91
CA GLY A 102 6.61 5.75 -11.09
C GLY A 102 5.31 5.61 -11.86
N LEU A 103 4.41 4.84 -11.26
CA LEU A 103 2.99 4.72 -11.63
C LEU A 103 2.15 5.28 -10.48
N PHE A 104 1.12 6.04 -10.81
CA PHE A 104 0.20 6.56 -9.80
C PHE A 104 -1.23 6.66 -10.31
N GLN A 105 -2.17 6.67 -9.39
CA GLN A 105 -3.60 6.77 -9.66
C GLN A 105 -4.29 7.58 -8.56
N ASP A 106 -5.09 8.56 -8.97
CA ASP A 106 -6.01 9.29 -8.10
C ASP A 106 -7.35 8.54 -8.07
N LEU A 107 -7.77 8.10 -6.88
CA LEU A 107 -9.01 7.34 -6.68
C LEU A 107 -10.19 8.27 -6.38
N GLU A 108 -11.40 7.82 -6.71
CA GLU A 108 -12.63 8.52 -6.32
C GLU A 108 -12.91 8.42 -4.81
N ALA A 109 -12.39 7.37 -4.15
CA ALA A 109 -12.53 7.16 -2.71
C ALA A 109 -11.73 8.19 -1.89
N THR A 110 -12.16 8.45 -0.67
CA THR A 110 -11.54 9.41 0.26
C THR A 110 -11.08 8.75 1.56
N TYR A 111 -10.13 9.38 2.25
CA TYR A 111 -9.77 8.98 3.62
C TYR A 111 -10.91 9.30 4.59
N GLU A 112 -11.60 8.26 5.06
CA GLU A 112 -12.69 8.33 6.01
C GLU A 112 -12.15 8.37 7.44
N MET A 113 -12.61 9.34 8.22
CA MET A 113 -12.27 9.44 9.63
C MET A 113 -12.63 8.14 10.38
N GLY A 114 -11.74 7.73 11.26
CA GLY A 114 -11.89 6.53 12.08
C GLY A 114 -11.58 5.22 11.37
N ARG A 115 -11.22 5.23 10.08
CA ARG A 115 -10.83 4.04 9.32
C ARG A 115 -9.32 3.81 9.32
N PHE A 116 -8.95 2.55 9.13
CA PHE A 116 -7.58 2.12 8.82
C PHE A 116 -7.54 1.71 7.35
N TYR A 117 -6.35 1.75 6.75
CA TYR A 117 -6.16 1.42 5.34
C TYR A 117 -4.99 0.46 5.16
N ARG A 118 -5.14 -0.50 4.25
CA ARG A 118 -4.07 -1.41 3.85
C ARG A 118 -3.97 -1.46 2.33
N LEU A 119 -2.79 -1.10 1.82
CA LEU A 119 -2.40 -1.22 0.43
C LEU A 119 -1.47 -2.43 0.29
N THR A 120 -1.82 -3.36 -0.58
CA THR A 120 -0.98 -4.51 -0.91
C THR A 120 -0.65 -4.50 -2.40
N VAL A 121 0.62 -4.73 -2.74
CA VAL A 121 1.09 -4.80 -4.13
C VAL A 121 1.98 -6.04 -4.28
N GLY A 122 1.72 -6.86 -5.30
CA GLY A 122 2.61 -7.94 -5.67
C GLY A 122 3.84 -7.39 -6.39
N VAL A 123 5.04 -7.73 -5.90
CA VAL A 123 6.32 -7.19 -6.41
C VAL A 123 7.34 -8.31 -6.66
N ILE A 124 8.02 -8.25 -7.80
CA ILE A 124 9.24 -9.00 -8.10
C ILE A 124 10.35 -8.01 -8.45
N GLY A 125 11.47 -8.07 -7.74
CA GLY A 125 12.69 -7.34 -8.10
C GLY A 125 13.73 -8.26 -8.71
N GLY A 126 14.68 -7.72 -9.48
CA GLY A 126 15.83 -8.48 -9.98
C GLY A 126 15.93 -8.66 -11.49
N GLY A 127 14.97 -8.17 -12.27
CA GLY A 127 15.01 -8.23 -13.73
C GLY A 127 16.25 -7.51 -14.32
N ALA A 128 16.78 -8.01 -15.43
CA ALA A 128 17.86 -7.39 -16.24
C ALA A 128 19.10 -6.89 -15.45
N ASN A 129 19.68 -7.75 -14.61
CA ASN A 129 20.88 -7.46 -13.80
C ASN A 129 20.70 -6.25 -12.87
N MET A 130 19.52 -6.11 -12.24
CA MET A 130 19.29 -5.12 -11.19
C MET A 130 20.39 -5.20 -10.14
N LYS A 131 20.96 -4.06 -9.76
CA LYS A 131 21.97 -3.98 -8.71
C LYS A 131 21.37 -4.29 -7.35
N ASP A 132 22.22 -4.74 -6.44
CA ASP A 132 21.84 -4.91 -5.03
C ASP A 132 21.45 -3.56 -4.41
N ASN A 133 20.53 -3.57 -3.44
CA ASN A 133 20.06 -2.37 -2.74
C ASN A 133 19.25 -1.38 -3.58
N VAL A 134 18.65 -1.81 -4.69
CA VAL A 134 17.71 -0.97 -5.45
C VAL A 134 16.37 -0.91 -4.69
N PRO A 135 15.86 0.29 -4.34
CA PRO A 135 14.59 0.44 -3.63
C PRO A 135 13.41 0.78 -4.54
N ILE A 136 12.22 0.31 -4.17
CA ILE A 136 10.93 0.76 -4.68
C ILE A 136 10.00 1.04 -3.49
N ALA A 137 9.23 2.12 -3.55
CA ALA A 137 8.21 2.41 -2.56
C ALA A 137 6.80 2.23 -3.13
N ILE A 138 5.93 1.70 -2.28
CA ILE A 138 4.48 1.81 -2.43
C ILE A 138 3.99 2.86 -1.43
N ARG A 139 3.11 3.74 -1.89
CA ARG A 139 2.67 4.91 -1.13
C ARG A 139 1.19 5.13 -1.28
N LEU A 140 0.61 5.58 -0.19
CA LEU A 140 -0.69 6.23 -0.17
C LEU A 140 -0.46 7.73 -0.02
N TYR A 141 -1.11 8.54 -0.84
CA TYR A 141 -0.95 10.00 -0.85
C TYR A 141 -2.30 10.71 -0.95
N TYR A 142 -2.31 12.01 -0.71
CA TYR A 142 -3.41 12.89 -1.10
C TYR A 142 -2.87 14.06 -1.91
N ARG A 143 -3.76 14.78 -2.62
CA ARG A 143 -3.40 16.03 -3.31
C ARG A 143 -3.65 17.23 -2.42
N ASP A 144 -2.62 18.06 -2.24
CA ASP A 144 -2.75 19.34 -1.54
C ASP A 144 -3.44 20.40 -2.43
N GLU A 145 -3.58 21.62 -1.91
CA GLU A 145 -4.22 22.73 -2.63
C GLU A 145 -3.42 23.20 -3.86
N GLN A 146 -2.15 22.82 -3.96
CA GLN A 146 -1.26 23.12 -5.09
C GLN A 146 -1.15 21.94 -6.05
N ASP A 147 -1.98 20.91 -5.89
CA ASP A 147 -1.97 19.68 -6.70
C ASP A 147 -0.70 18.83 -6.53
N ASN A 148 0.06 19.03 -5.44
CA ASN A 148 1.19 18.17 -5.13
C ASN A 148 0.70 16.87 -4.50
N LYS A 149 1.39 15.77 -4.83
CA LYS A 149 1.21 14.49 -4.14
C LYS A 149 1.94 14.53 -2.80
N VAL A 150 1.19 14.54 -1.70
CA VAL A 150 1.74 14.51 -0.34
C VAL A 150 1.50 13.12 0.24
N ALA A 151 2.59 12.41 0.55
CA ALA A 151 2.53 11.06 1.10
C ALA A 151 1.86 11.05 2.48
N VAL A 152 0.89 10.15 2.64
CA VAL A 152 0.26 9.81 3.93
C VAL A 152 1.06 8.72 4.62
N GLY A 153 1.54 7.73 3.86
CA GLY A 153 2.44 6.70 4.33
C GLY A 153 3.15 6.01 3.17
N ALA A 154 4.23 5.29 3.49
CA ALA A 154 5.07 4.60 2.52
C ALA A 154 5.69 3.34 3.12
N THR A 155 5.75 2.28 2.33
CA THR A 155 6.58 1.10 2.61
C THR A 155 7.57 0.92 1.47
N THR A 156 8.85 0.73 1.82
CA THR A 156 9.92 0.49 0.84
C THR A 156 10.27 -0.99 0.79
N CYS A 157 10.21 -1.57 -0.41
CA CYS A 157 10.82 -2.86 -0.72
C CYS A 157 12.20 -2.62 -1.32
N VAL A 158 13.19 -3.40 -0.88
CA VAL A 158 14.56 -3.28 -1.37
C VAL A 158 15.00 -4.60 -1.97
N TYR A 159 15.41 -4.57 -3.23
CA TYR A 159 15.93 -5.75 -3.88
C TYR A 159 17.28 -6.15 -3.27
N ARG A 160 17.42 -7.44 -3.02
CA ARG A 160 18.64 -8.07 -2.53
C ARG A 160 19.01 -9.19 -3.48
N THR A 161 20.23 -9.17 -3.99
CA THR A 161 20.74 -10.19 -4.92
C THR A 161 20.67 -11.61 -4.37
N GLU A 162 20.69 -11.77 -3.05
CA GLU A 162 20.51 -13.06 -2.36
C GLU A 162 19.08 -13.63 -2.48
N MET A 163 18.07 -12.80 -2.72
CA MET A 163 16.70 -13.25 -3.01
C MET A 163 16.63 -13.94 -4.38
N GLY A 164 17.58 -13.64 -5.28
CA GLY A 164 17.52 -14.03 -6.67
C GLY A 164 16.33 -13.39 -7.40
N TYR A 165 16.11 -13.81 -8.65
CA TYR A 165 14.92 -13.45 -9.41
C TYR A 165 14.00 -14.66 -9.46
N VAL A 166 12.99 -14.67 -8.58
CA VAL A 166 11.98 -15.72 -8.47
C VAL A 166 10.71 -15.26 -9.17
N LYS A 167 10.14 -16.10 -10.03
CA LYS A 167 8.90 -15.83 -10.78
C LYS A 167 7.65 -16.00 -9.90
N HIS A 168 7.64 -15.28 -8.78
CA HIS A 168 6.58 -15.27 -7.78
C HIS A 168 6.51 -13.88 -7.16
N LEU A 169 5.37 -13.21 -7.31
CA LEU A 169 5.12 -11.89 -6.73
C LEU A 169 5.09 -11.99 -5.21
N ASN A 170 5.89 -11.16 -4.55
CA ASN A 170 5.86 -11.03 -3.09
C ASN A 170 4.99 -9.84 -2.73
N ASP A 171 4.03 -10.05 -1.81
CA ASP A 171 3.20 -8.97 -1.33
C ASP A 171 4.03 -7.98 -0.50
N VAL A 172 4.07 -6.74 -0.95
CA VAL A 172 4.55 -5.59 -0.20
C VAL A 172 3.34 -4.87 0.36
N ILE A 173 3.33 -4.65 1.67
CA ILE A 173 2.17 -4.13 2.40
C ILE A 173 2.51 -2.76 2.98
N LEU A 174 1.64 -1.79 2.73
CA LEU A 174 1.60 -0.51 3.41
C LEU A 174 0.32 -0.42 4.21
N GLU A 175 0.46 -0.06 5.47
CA GLU A 175 -0.63 0.09 6.41
C GLU A 175 -0.66 1.52 6.95
N ILE A 176 -1.86 2.12 6.97
CA ILE A 176 -2.11 3.43 7.55
C ILE A 176 -2.95 3.23 8.80
N GLY A 177 -2.49 3.84 9.88
CA GLY A 177 -3.21 3.89 11.14
C GLY A 177 -4.56 4.60 11.02
N ARG A 178 -5.24 4.72 12.15
CA ARG A 178 -6.57 5.32 12.20
C ARG A 178 -6.55 6.76 11.72
N VAL A 179 -7.34 7.07 10.69
CA VAL A 179 -7.51 8.47 10.24
C VAL A 179 -8.17 9.29 11.34
N GLN A 180 -7.53 10.38 11.74
CA GLN A 180 -7.99 11.29 12.78
C GLN A 180 -8.59 12.56 12.16
N GLU A 181 -9.43 13.27 12.92
CA GLU A 181 -10.00 14.55 12.48
C GLU A 181 -8.91 15.62 12.27
N THR A 182 -7.78 15.50 12.98
CA THR A 182 -6.63 16.42 12.86
C THR A 182 -5.74 16.12 11.66
N ASP A 183 -5.95 14.99 10.97
CA ASP A 183 -5.16 14.65 9.80
C ASP A 183 -5.54 15.56 8.63
N VAL A 184 -4.55 16.23 8.05
CA VAL A 184 -4.77 17.15 6.91
C VAL A 184 -5.29 16.44 5.65
N TRP A 185 -5.12 15.12 5.58
CA TRP A 185 -5.63 14.25 4.51
C TRP A 185 -7.03 13.69 4.79
N ALA A 186 -7.61 13.89 5.97
CA ALA A 186 -8.96 13.43 6.28
C ALA A 186 -9.98 14.04 5.29
N GLY A 187 -10.81 13.19 4.69
CA GLY A 187 -11.79 13.57 3.68
C GLY A 187 -11.21 13.89 2.29
N LYS A 188 -9.89 13.81 2.09
CA LYS A 188 -9.26 14.00 0.78
C LYS A 188 -9.30 12.71 -0.04
N ASN A 189 -9.29 12.85 -1.37
CA ASN A 189 -9.17 11.72 -2.29
C ASN A 189 -7.88 10.95 -2.03
N ILE A 190 -7.99 9.62 -2.08
CA ILE A 190 -6.87 8.70 -1.92
C ILE A 190 -6.11 8.63 -3.24
N GLY A 191 -4.80 8.73 -3.16
CA GLY A 191 -3.88 8.43 -4.24
C GLY A 191 -3.04 7.20 -3.93
N VAL A 192 -2.78 6.37 -4.94
CA VAL A 192 -1.85 5.23 -4.87
C VAL A 192 -0.65 5.55 -5.76
N GLU A 193 0.56 5.39 -5.24
CA GLU A 193 1.81 5.59 -6.00
C GLU A 193 2.75 4.40 -5.77
N ILE A 194 3.34 3.91 -6.87
CA ILE A 194 4.43 2.94 -6.88
C ILE A 194 5.60 3.62 -7.59
N VAL A 195 6.73 3.81 -6.91
CA VAL A 195 7.80 4.68 -7.41
C VAL A 195 9.18 4.16 -7.03
N SER A 196 10.11 4.28 -7.97
CA SER A 196 11.54 4.04 -7.75
C SER A 196 12.10 5.13 -6.83
N GLU A 197 12.71 4.72 -5.72
CA GLU A 197 13.30 5.66 -4.73
C GLU A 197 14.79 5.93 -4.97
N LEU A 198 15.33 5.48 -6.10
CA LEU A 198 16.69 5.84 -6.50
C LEU A 198 16.83 7.36 -6.63
N VAL A 199 17.98 7.88 -6.25
CA VAL A 199 18.29 9.32 -6.25
C VAL A 199 19.30 9.64 -7.34
N PHE A 200 18.93 10.54 -8.25
CA PHE A 200 19.88 11.09 -9.22
C PHE A 200 20.81 12.13 -8.56
N PRO A 201 22.12 12.14 -8.85
CA PRO A 201 22.88 11.14 -9.63
C PRO A 201 23.48 10.02 -8.76
N MET A 202 23.25 10.04 -7.44
CA MET A 202 23.98 9.23 -6.46
C MET A 202 23.83 7.72 -6.64
N ASP A 203 22.64 7.26 -7.01
CA ASP A 203 22.34 5.83 -7.13
C ASP A 203 22.51 5.29 -8.55
N LEU A 204 22.99 6.13 -9.46
CA LEU A 204 23.32 5.72 -10.82
C LEU A 204 24.78 5.32 -10.90
N ASP A 205 25.03 4.26 -11.67
CA ASP A 205 26.39 3.91 -12.05
C ASP A 205 27.07 5.09 -12.77
N PRO A 206 28.25 5.54 -12.33
CA PRO A 206 28.90 6.71 -12.91
C PRO A 206 29.43 6.45 -14.34
N GLU A 207 29.63 5.20 -14.74
CA GLU A 207 30.11 4.84 -16.08
C GLU A 207 28.95 4.62 -17.06
N THR A 208 27.86 4.00 -16.59
CA THR A 208 26.72 3.60 -17.44
C THR A 208 25.48 4.47 -17.26
N GLY A 209 25.45 5.33 -16.24
CA GLY A 209 24.31 6.22 -15.93
C GLY A 209 23.04 5.48 -15.51
N ARG A 210 23.15 4.25 -14.99
CA ARG A 210 22.01 3.35 -14.73
C ARG A 210 22.16 2.63 -13.39
N ALA A 211 21.07 2.48 -12.63
CA ALA A 211 21.04 1.52 -11.52
C ALA A 211 20.82 0.08 -12.04
N GLY A 212 20.30 -0.05 -13.27
CA GLY A 212 20.05 -1.32 -13.95
C GLY A 212 18.77 -1.99 -13.46
N GLY A 213 18.14 -2.76 -14.35
CA GLY A 213 17.01 -3.63 -14.03
C GLY A 213 15.63 -2.96 -13.94
N PHE A 214 14.64 -3.78 -13.60
CA PHE A 214 13.24 -3.41 -13.44
C PHE A 214 12.53 -4.28 -12.41
N TRP A 215 11.45 -3.73 -11.88
CA TRP A 215 10.49 -4.39 -11.00
C TRP A 215 9.30 -4.88 -11.83
N ASP A 216 8.81 -6.08 -11.56
CA ASP A 216 7.51 -6.54 -12.03
C ASP A 216 6.47 -6.30 -10.92
N LEU A 217 5.30 -5.83 -11.31
CA LEU A 217 4.24 -5.37 -10.42
C LEU A 217 2.91 -5.99 -10.85
N ASP A 218 2.11 -6.41 -9.89
CA ASP A 218 0.77 -6.91 -10.16
C ASP A 218 -0.14 -6.83 -8.93
N HIS A 219 -1.44 -7.03 -9.15
CA HIS A 219 -2.44 -7.29 -8.13
C HIS A 219 -2.47 -6.20 -7.05
N VAL A 220 -2.56 -4.92 -7.45
CA VAL A 220 -2.68 -3.78 -6.53
C VAL A 220 -4.04 -3.80 -5.83
N ARG A 221 -4.06 -3.95 -4.51
CA ARG A 221 -5.26 -4.05 -3.67
C ARG A 221 -5.25 -2.99 -2.60
N LEU A 222 -6.36 -2.28 -2.44
CA LEU A 222 -6.57 -1.34 -1.34
C LEU A 222 -7.82 -1.72 -0.58
N GLU A 223 -7.74 -1.74 0.74
CA GLU A 223 -8.87 -2.01 1.63
C GLU A 223 -8.92 -1.02 2.78
N LYS A 224 -10.11 -0.82 3.33
CA LYS A 224 -10.34 -0.05 4.56
C LYS A 224 -11.05 -0.90 5.60
N SER A 225 -10.78 -0.63 6.87
CA SER A 225 -11.42 -1.35 7.99
C SER A 225 -11.89 -0.38 9.08
N ALA A 226 -12.87 -0.81 9.88
CA ALA A 226 -13.34 -0.10 11.07
C ALA A 226 -12.47 -0.32 12.31
N VAL A 227 -11.73 -1.43 12.33
CA VAL A 227 -10.90 -1.90 13.44
C VAL A 227 -9.46 -1.99 12.94
N GLY A 228 -8.53 -1.53 13.76
CA GLY A 228 -7.11 -1.66 13.51
C GLY A 228 -6.43 -2.40 14.66
N PRO A 229 -5.15 -2.74 14.50
CA PRO A 229 -4.45 -3.65 15.42
C PRO A 229 -4.01 -3.03 16.74
N ASP A 230 -4.15 -1.70 16.90
CA ASP A 230 -4.04 -1.02 18.18
C ASP A 230 -5.41 -1.06 18.87
N PHE A 231 -5.67 -2.17 19.56
CA PHE A 231 -6.94 -2.41 20.24
C PHE A 231 -7.07 -1.62 21.55
N THR A 232 -5.94 -1.25 22.15
CA THR A 232 -5.89 -0.43 23.36
C THR A 232 -6.03 1.07 23.09
N ALA A 233 -5.83 1.48 21.83
CA ALA A 233 -5.81 2.87 21.38
C ALA A 233 -4.76 3.72 22.11
N ASP A 234 -3.64 3.11 22.50
CA ASP A 234 -2.52 3.79 23.16
C ASP A 234 -1.51 4.38 22.17
N GLY A 235 -1.71 4.13 20.87
CA GLY A 235 -0.90 4.62 19.76
C GLY A 235 0.26 3.70 19.38
N ILE A 236 0.37 2.50 19.96
CA ILE A 236 1.42 1.53 19.62
C ILE A 236 0.92 0.09 19.72
N VAL A 237 0.99 -0.66 18.63
CA VAL A 237 0.65 -2.09 18.67
C VAL A 237 1.71 -2.88 19.43
N ASN A 238 1.35 -3.46 20.56
CA ASN A 238 2.31 -4.11 21.45
C ASN A 238 1.70 -5.34 22.16
N PHE A 239 2.36 -5.79 23.23
CA PHE A 239 1.92 -6.96 24.00
C PHE A 239 0.53 -6.79 24.62
N GLU A 240 0.09 -5.56 24.89
CA GLU A 240 -1.26 -5.30 25.40
C GLU A 240 -2.32 -5.58 24.33
N ASP A 241 -2.09 -5.17 23.08
CA ASP A 241 -2.98 -5.50 21.95
C ASP A 241 -2.94 -6.98 21.61
N LEU A 242 -1.76 -7.60 21.62
CA LEU A 242 -1.64 -9.05 21.46
C LEU A 242 -2.40 -9.79 22.56
N ALA A 243 -2.38 -9.28 23.80
CA ALA A 243 -3.13 -9.88 24.89
C ALA A 243 -4.65 -9.72 24.70
N MET A 244 -5.12 -8.64 24.06
CA MET A 244 -6.52 -8.50 23.66
C MET A 244 -6.88 -9.51 22.57
N MET A 245 -6.04 -9.64 21.52
CA MET A 245 -6.24 -10.66 20.47
C MET A 245 -6.27 -12.09 21.05
N ALA A 246 -5.32 -12.41 21.93
CA ALA A 246 -5.20 -13.73 22.54
C ALA A 246 -6.42 -14.10 23.41
N GLN A 247 -7.15 -13.13 23.96
CA GLN A 247 -8.37 -13.36 24.73
C GLN A 247 -9.54 -13.82 23.86
N GLU A 248 -9.54 -13.44 22.58
CA GLU A 248 -10.57 -13.81 21.62
C GLU A 248 -10.03 -14.79 20.56
N TRP A 249 -8.84 -15.38 20.78
CA TRP A 249 -8.21 -16.30 19.84
C TRP A 249 -9.14 -17.47 19.46
N MET A 250 -9.31 -17.70 18.15
CA MET A 250 -10.23 -18.70 17.56
C MET A 250 -11.72 -18.46 17.87
N ALA A 251 -12.09 -17.28 18.39
CA ALA A 251 -13.50 -16.92 18.51
C ALA A 251 -14.07 -16.60 17.13
N CYS A 252 -15.27 -17.13 16.81
CA CYS A 252 -15.93 -16.97 15.52
C CYS A 252 -17.31 -16.26 15.61
N GLU A 253 -17.51 -15.43 16.63
CA GLU A 253 -18.74 -14.67 16.82
C GLU A 253 -18.44 -13.27 17.38
N ALA A 254 -18.61 -12.25 16.55
CA ALA A 254 -18.54 -10.83 16.95
C ALA A 254 -17.28 -10.43 17.74
N ALA A 255 -16.13 -11.00 17.38
CA ALA A 255 -14.86 -10.67 17.98
C ALA A 255 -14.51 -9.20 17.70
N THR A 256 -14.06 -8.50 18.74
CA THR A 256 -13.68 -7.08 18.67
C THR A 256 -12.29 -6.87 18.09
N VAL A 257 -11.53 -7.95 17.97
CA VAL A 257 -10.14 -8.00 17.51
C VAL A 257 -9.97 -8.74 16.17
N ASP A 258 -11.08 -9.00 15.48
CA ASP A 258 -11.14 -9.51 14.10
C ASP A 258 -10.77 -8.35 13.15
N LEU A 259 -9.54 -8.41 12.64
CA LEU A 259 -8.90 -7.41 11.79
C LEU A 259 -9.18 -7.65 10.31
N THR A 260 -9.43 -8.88 9.90
CA THR A 260 -9.81 -9.28 8.53
C THR A 260 -11.30 -9.09 8.26
N GLY A 261 -12.13 -9.05 9.30
CA GLY A 261 -13.58 -8.93 9.21
C GLY A 261 -14.29 -10.19 8.69
N GLU A 262 -13.61 -11.35 8.70
CA GLU A 262 -14.21 -12.61 8.24
C GLU A 262 -15.05 -13.32 9.29
N GLY A 263 -15.10 -12.76 10.50
CA GLY A 263 -15.94 -13.21 11.60
C GLY A 263 -15.25 -14.16 12.56
N CYS A 264 -13.98 -14.51 12.33
CA CYS A 264 -13.15 -15.34 13.19
C CYS A 264 -11.84 -14.62 13.51
N VAL A 265 -11.31 -14.81 14.73
CA VAL A 265 -9.95 -14.37 15.08
C VAL A 265 -8.98 -15.53 14.85
N ASP A 266 -8.13 -15.44 13.85
CA ASP A 266 -7.18 -16.49 13.52
C ASP A 266 -5.78 -15.97 13.11
N MET A 267 -5.04 -16.80 12.37
CA MET A 267 -3.67 -16.49 11.98
C MET A 267 -3.58 -15.32 11.01
N ASP A 268 -4.63 -15.05 10.23
CA ASP A 268 -4.63 -13.93 9.29
C ASP A 268 -4.76 -12.60 10.05
N ASP A 269 -5.56 -12.54 11.12
CA ASP A 269 -5.58 -11.40 12.04
C ASP A 269 -4.24 -11.22 12.75
N MET A 270 -3.64 -12.31 13.23
CA MET A 270 -2.33 -12.26 13.87
C MET A 270 -1.26 -11.72 12.94
N ALA A 271 -1.33 -12.08 11.64
CA ALA A 271 -0.41 -11.57 10.65
C ALA A 271 -0.57 -10.04 10.46
N ILE A 272 -1.81 -9.53 10.47
CA ILE A 272 -2.07 -8.08 10.46
C ILE A 272 -1.50 -7.44 11.73
N LEU A 273 -1.84 -7.94 12.93
CA LEU A 273 -1.31 -7.38 14.17
C LEU A 273 0.22 -7.37 14.22
N ALA A 274 0.86 -8.45 13.73
CA ALA A 274 2.31 -8.54 13.64
C ALA A 274 2.91 -7.55 12.62
N GLY A 275 2.20 -7.26 11.53
CA GLY A 275 2.57 -6.23 10.55
C GLY A 275 2.73 -4.86 11.19
N PHE A 276 1.87 -4.55 12.17
CA PHE A 276 1.92 -3.31 12.93
C PHE A 276 2.77 -3.37 14.19
N TRP A 277 3.47 -4.47 14.48
CA TRP A 277 4.15 -4.66 15.77
C TRP A 277 5.16 -3.54 16.08
N LEU A 278 4.95 -2.87 17.21
CA LEU A 278 5.69 -1.70 17.69
C LEU A 278 5.66 -0.49 16.74
N GLN A 279 4.79 -0.50 15.71
CA GLN A 279 4.52 0.70 14.94
C GLN A 279 3.81 1.70 15.83
N GLN A 280 4.40 2.88 15.97
CA GLN A 280 3.74 4.03 16.57
C GLN A 280 2.87 4.69 15.51
N ALA A 281 1.64 5.06 15.85
CA ALA A 281 0.87 6.01 15.06
C ALA A 281 1.76 7.26 14.89
N TYR A 282 2.22 7.51 13.66
CA TYR A 282 3.22 8.52 13.37
C TYR A 282 2.67 9.89 13.79
N VAL A 283 3.07 10.39 14.96
CA VAL A 283 2.94 11.80 15.29
C VAL A 283 3.91 12.50 14.35
N GLN A 284 3.37 13.18 13.33
CA GLN A 284 4.16 14.06 12.47
C GLN A 284 5.12 14.87 13.36
N PRO A 285 6.43 14.90 13.08
CA PRO A 285 7.28 15.85 13.78
C PRO A 285 6.69 17.25 13.53
N PRO A 286 6.64 18.13 14.55
CA PRO A 286 6.17 19.49 14.34
C PRO A 286 6.97 20.11 13.19
N THR A 287 6.26 20.77 12.27
CA THR A 287 6.80 21.43 11.07
C THR A 287 7.70 22.64 11.36
N ASP A 288 8.40 22.65 12.49
CA ASP A 288 9.39 23.66 12.86
C ASP A 288 10.79 23.03 12.86
N SER A 289 11.35 22.80 11.67
CA SER A 289 12.81 22.68 11.51
C SER A 289 13.28 23.22 10.17
N LEU A 290 12.90 24.46 9.87
CA LEU A 290 13.60 25.30 8.87
C LEU A 290 14.34 26.45 9.57
N THR A 291 15.35 26.17 10.41
CA THR A 291 16.25 27.22 10.93
C THR A 291 17.71 26.79 11.22
N VAL A 292 18.20 25.64 10.74
CA VAL A 292 19.60 25.22 11.06
C VAL A 292 20.55 25.19 9.85
N VAL A 293 20.13 25.63 8.66
CA VAL A 293 21.01 25.58 7.47
C VAL A 293 21.78 26.90 7.21
N GLU A 294 21.43 28.02 7.85
CA GLU A 294 22.13 29.30 7.58
C GLU A 294 23.42 29.54 8.39
N GLU A 295 23.73 28.75 9.42
CA GLU A 295 24.89 29.05 10.30
C GLU A 295 26.20 28.32 9.94
N ILE A 296 26.19 27.42 8.95
CA ILE A 296 27.41 26.68 8.53
C ILE A 296 28.14 27.38 7.36
N GLN A 297 27.47 28.27 6.61
CA GLN A 297 28.12 29.01 5.51
C GLN A 297 28.95 30.23 5.93
N ALA A 298 28.93 30.62 7.22
CA ALA A 298 29.71 31.76 7.71
C ALA A 298 31.14 31.41 8.20
N ASN A 299 31.52 30.13 8.26
CA ASN A 299 32.82 29.70 8.82
C ASN A 299 33.81 29.11 7.80
N PHE A 300 33.57 29.29 6.49
CA PHE A 300 34.50 28.86 5.43
C PHE A 300 34.98 30.00 4.53
N SER A 301 35.02 31.23 5.04
CA SER A 301 35.70 32.34 4.38
C SER A 301 36.55 33.14 5.37
N GLU A 302 37.66 32.54 5.82
CA GLU A 302 38.92 33.22 6.18
C GLU A 302 40.12 32.36 5.75
#